data_AF-A0AAG1GIV8-F1
#
_entry.id   AF-A0AAG1GIV8-F1
#
_cell.length_a   1.000
_cell.length_b   1.000
_cell.length_c   1.000
_cell.angle_alpha   90.00
_cell.angle_beta   90.00
_cell.angle_gamma   90.00
#
_symmetry.space_group_name_H-M   'P 1'
#
loop_
_entity.id
_entity.type
_entity.pdbx_description
1 polymer ?
#
loop_
_entity_poly.entity_id
_entity_poly.type
_entity_poly.pdbx_seq_one_letter_code
_entity_poly.pdbx_strand_id
1 'polypeptide(L)'
;QPFSHGIFSSRMSTEQENTEMHLIECMLKHFKTQKVAISNAIRSTFPFLESLRDREFITGKMYEDLLDSCRSLVPVDKVIYRALEELEKKFDMTVLCELFNEVNMEKYPNLNLIRRSFECGN
;
A
#
# COMPACT_ATOMS: atom_id res chain seq x y z
N GLN A 1 15.93 -46.98 -18.59
CA GLN A 1 16.04 -45.51 -18.52
C GLN A 1 15.07 -44.99 -17.48
N PRO A 2 15.56 -44.43 -16.38
CA PRO A 2 14.91 -43.29 -15.74
C PRO A 2 16.01 -42.30 -15.25
N PHE A 3 15.83 -41.00 -15.03
CA PHE A 3 14.71 -40.13 -14.74
C PHE A 3 15.00 -38.77 -15.40
N SER A 4 14.05 -38.20 -16.13
CA SER A 4 14.09 -36.77 -16.49
C SER A 4 12.92 -36.09 -15.79
N HIS A 5 13.10 -35.78 -14.51
CA HIS A 5 12.10 -35.07 -13.70
C HIS A 5 12.64 -33.76 -13.11
N GLY A 6 13.70 -33.17 -13.69
CA GLY A 6 14.32 -31.96 -13.15
C GLY A 6 14.03 -30.65 -13.89
N ILE A 7 13.71 -30.68 -15.19
CA ILE A 7 13.80 -29.45 -16.02
C ILE A 7 12.51 -28.60 -15.97
N PHE A 8 11.35 -29.21 -15.73
CA PHE A 8 10.09 -28.45 -15.73
C PHE A 8 9.93 -27.51 -14.54
N SER A 9 10.55 -27.79 -13.40
CA SER A 9 10.34 -27.00 -12.18
C SER A 9 10.95 -25.60 -12.25
N SER A 10 12.15 -25.44 -12.81
CA SER A 10 12.85 -24.14 -12.79
C SER A 10 12.19 -23.10 -13.68
N ARG A 11 11.66 -23.51 -14.85
CA ARG A 11 11.10 -22.58 -15.82
C ARG A 11 9.75 -22.01 -15.39
N MET A 12 8.91 -22.85 -14.78
CA MET A 12 7.63 -22.41 -14.20
C MET A 12 7.86 -21.42 -13.05
N SER A 13 8.86 -21.65 -12.20
CA SER A 13 9.23 -20.71 -11.14
C SER A 13 9.65 -19.35 -11.70
N THR A 14 10.53 -19.32 -12.71
CA THR A 14 11.01 -18.05 -13.28
C THR A 14 9.91 -17.25 -13.99
N GLU A 15 8.97 -17.93 -14.67
CA GLU A 15 7.87 -17.24 -15.36
C GLU A 15 6.87 -16.66 -14.34
N GLN A 16 6.59 -17.38 -13.25
CA GLN A 16 5.71 -16.91 -12.19
C GLN A 16 6.32 -15.74 -11.40
N GLU A 17 7.60 -15.83 -11.00
CA GLU A 17 8.32 -14.75 -10.33
C GLU A 17 8.37 -13.47 -11.19
N ASN A 18 8.65 -13.62 -12.49
CA ASN A 18 8.64 -12.49 -13.41
C ASN A 18 7.25 -11.87 -13.57
N THR A 19 6.20 -12.69 -13.55
CA THR A 19 4.81 -12.21 -13.62
C THR A 19 4.41 -11.45 -12.35
N GLU A 20 4.77 -11.98 -11.18
CA GLU A 20 4.48 -11.34 -9.88
C GLU A 20 5.22 -10.01 -9.73
N MET A 21 6.52 -9.97 -10.08
CA MET A 21 7.29 -8.73 -10.10
C MET A 21 6.67 -7.69 -11.03
N HIS A 22 6.27 -8.08 -12.23
CA HIS A 22 5.62 -7.18 -13.18
C HIS A 22 4.29 -6.63 -12.65
N LEU A 23 3.51 -7.47 -11.96
CA LEU A 23 2.27 -7.04 -11.31
C LEU A 23 2.54 -6.03 -10.19
N ILE A 24 3.52 -6.28 -9.32
CA ILE A 24 3.90 -5.36 -8.24
C ILE A 24 4.36 -4.01 -8.82
N GLU A 25 5.14 -4.00 -9.90
CA GLU A 25 5.57 -2.78 -10.59
C GLU A 25 4.38 -1.99 -11.15
N CYS A 26 3.42 -2.68 -11.76
CA CYS A 26 2.19 -2.07 -12.28
C CYS A 26 1.36 -1.44 -11.14
N MET A 27 1.18 -2.18 -10.04
CA MET A 27 0.46 -1.73 -8.86
C MET A 27 1.15 -0.56 -8.17
N LEU A 28 2.48 -0.56 -8.08
CA LEU A 28 3.27 0.55 -7.55
C LEU A 28 3.09 1.81 -8.41
N LYS A 29 3.18 1.69 -9.74
CA LYS A 29 2.94 2.80 -10.65
C LYS A 29 1.53 3.38 -10.45
N HIS A 30 0.53 2.52 -10.33
CA HIS A 30 -0.85 2.95 -10.08
C HIS A 30 -0.99 3.65 -8.72
N PHE A 31 -0.44 3.05 -7.66
CA PHE A 31 -0.40 3.62 -6.31
C PHE A 31 0.15 5.05 -6.28
N LYS A 32 1.26 5.30 -7.00
CA LYS A 32 1.86 6.63 -7.12
C LYS A 32 0.90 7.66 -7.71
N THR A 33 0.12 7.28 -8.72
CA THR A 33 -0.89 8.18 -9.32
C THR A 33 -2.09 8.40 -8.41
N GLN A 34 -2.40 7.45 -7.53
CA GLN A 34 -3.53 7.53 -6.60
C GLN A 34 -3.20 8.22 -5.27
N LYS A 35 -1.93 8.45 -4.91
CA LYS A 35 -1.56 9.02 -3.59
C LYS A 35 -2.34 10.28 -3.22
N VAL A 36 -2.53 11.22 -4.15
CA VAL A 36 -3.29 12.46 -3.91
C VAL A 36 -4.78 12.16 -3.67
N ALA A 37 -5.35 11.23 -4.43
CA ALA A 37 -6.74 10.83 -4.25
C ALA A 37 -6.93 10.12 -2.89
N ILE A 38 -6.00 9.25 -2.53
CA ILE A 38 -5.99 8.54 -1.23
C ILE A 38 -5.88 9.54 -0.09
N SER A 39 -4.94 10.48 -0.15
CA SER A 39 -4.74 11.48 0.90
C SER A 39 -5.94 12.41 1.07
N ASN A 40 -6.65 12.73 -0.02
CA ASN A 40 -7.88 13.51 0.03
C ASN A 40 -9.09 12.70 0.56
N ALA A 41 -9.08 11.37 0.41
CA ALA A 41 -10.11 10.49 0.94
C ALA A 41 -10.01 10.29 2.46
N ILE A 42 -8.78 10.27 3.00
CA ILE A 42 -8.49 10.07 4.42
C ILE A 42 -8.44 11.44 5.14
N ARG A 43 -9.57 11.84 5.73
CA ARG A 43 -9.73 13.18 6.36
C ARG A 43 -9.43 13.23 7.87
N SER A 44 -9.10 12.11 8.47
CA SER A 44 -8.65 12.00 9.86
C SER A 44 -7.49 11.01 9.94
N THR A 45 -6.54 11.23 10.83
CA THR A 45 -5.38 10.34 11.00
C THR A 45 -5.78 8.98 11.57
N PHE A 46 -6.72 8.94 12.53
CA PHE A 46 -7.24 7.70 13.09
C PHE A 46 -8.37 7.11 12.23
N PRO A 47 -8.35 5.78 11.94
CA PRO A 47 -7.43 4.76 12.46
C PRO A 47 -6.18 4.51 11.60
N PHE A 48 -6.02 5.22 10.49
CA PHE A 48 -5.02 4.92 9.47
C PHE A 48 -3.58 4.92 10.00
N LEU A 49 -3.13 5.97 10.70
CA LEU A 49 -1.74 6.04 11.15
C LEU A 49 -1.43 5.00 12.23
N GLU A 50 -2.39 4.70 13.09
CA GLU A 50 -2.28 3.65 14.11
C GLU A 50 -2.14 2.28 13.45
N SER A 51 -2.94 2.00 12.43
CA SER A 51 -2.89 0.72 11.73
C SER A 51 -1.55 0.51 11.01
N LEU A 52 -0.99 1.58 10.42
CA LEU A 52 0.37 1.53 9.84
C LEU A 52 1.46 1.31 10.88
N ARG A 53 1.37 1.95 12.05
CA ARG A 53 2.36 1.79 13.13
C ARG A 53 2.30 0.39 13.74
N ASP A 54 1.10 -0.08 14.07
CA ASP A 54 0.89 -1.34 14.78
C ASP A 54 1.26 -2.57 13.93
N ARG A 55 1.25 -2.42 12.60
CA ARG A 55 1.74 -3.42 11.64
C ARG A 55 3.12 -3.11 11.07
N GLU A 56 3.87 -2.21 11.69
CA GLU A 56 5.27 -1.90 11.37
C GLU A 56 5.51 -1.35 9.94
N PHE A 57 4.46 -0.87 9.25
CA PHE A 57 4.60 -0.16 7.98
C PHE A 57 5.28 1.20 8.17
N ILE A 58 5.12 1.83 9.33
CA ILE A 58 5.89 3.00 9.75
C ILE A 58 6.50 2.75 11.13
N THR A 59 7.66 3.34 11.39
CA THR A 59 8.28 3.24 12.72
C THR A 59 7.52 4.08 13.74
N GLY A 60 7.64 3.74 15.03
CA GLY A 60 7.07 4.56 16.10
C GLY A 60 7.53 6.03 16.06
N LYS A 61 8.78 6.28 15.66
CA LYS A 61 9.30 7.64 15.45
C LYS A 61 8.57 8.37 14.32
N MET A 62 8.42 7.72 13.16
CA MET A 62 7.68 8.30 12.02
C MET A 62 6.22 8.61 12.40
N TYR A 63 5.58 7.73 13.16
CA TYR A 63 4.23 7.96 13.67
C TYR A 63 4.14 9.23 14.52
N GLU A 64 5.04 9.41 15.50
CA GLU A 64 5.07 10.63 16.32
C GLU A 64 5.36 11.88 15.48
N ASP A 65 6.31 11.83 14.54
CA ASP A 65 6.64 12.95 13.64
C ASP A 65 5.42 13.37 12.76
N LEU A 66 4.61 12.39 12.33
CA LEU A 66 3.37 12.64 11.58
C LEU A 66 2.30 13.29 12.47
N LEU A 67 2.13 12.82 13.71
CA LEU A 67 1.20 13.43 14.67
C LEU A 67 1.62 14.85 15.08
N ASP A 68 2.92 15.08 15.28
CA ASP A 68 3.49 16.40 15.54
C ASP A 68 3.21 17.38 14.38
N SER A 69 3.23 16.88 13.14
CA SER A 69 2.83 17.68 11.98
C SER A 69 1.37 18.11 12.07
N CYS A 70 0.44 17.22 12.48
CA CYS A 70 -0.96 17.59 12.72
C CYS A 70 -1.10 18.62 13.86
N ARG A 71 -0.34 18.47 14.96
CA ARG A 71 -0.31 19.45 16.07
C ARG A 71 0.18 20.83 15.60
N SER A 72 1.09 20.85 14.63
CA SER A 72 1.62 22.07 13.99
C SER A 72 0.70 22.68 12.93
N LEU A 73 -0.59 22.29 12.92
CA LEU A 73 -1.62 22.76 11.98
C LEU A 73 -1.33 22.41 10.51
N VAL A 74 -0.49 21.41 10.24
CA VAL A 74 -0.36 20.86 8.89
C VAL A 74 -1.68 20.17 8.52
N PRO A 75 -2.28 20.49 7.36
CA PRO A 75 -3.48 19.81 6.88
C PRO A 75 -3.33 18.28 6.89
N VAL A 76 -4.40 17.58 7.30
CA VAL A 76 -4.39 16.11 7.47
C VAL A 76 -4.04 15.41 6.16
N ASP A 77 -4.58 15.84 5.03
CA ASP A 77 -4.27 15.31 3.71
C ASP A 77 -2.76 15.37 3.40
N LYS A 78 -2.07 16.45 3.78
CA LYS A 78 -0.61 16.54 3.63
C LYS A 78 0.14 15.57 4.56
N VAL A 79 -0.36 15.34 5.77
CA VAL A 79 0.21 14.35 6.69
C VAL A 79 0.01 12.94 6.16
N ILE A 80 -1.19 12.61 5.67
CA ILE A 80 -1.47 11.33 5.03
C ILE A 80 -0.59 11.14 3.80
N TYR A 81 -0.45 12.16 2.94
CA TYR A 81 0.40 12.06 1.76
C TYR A 81 1.85 11.70 2.12
N ARG A 82 2.41 12.28 3.19
CA ARG A 82 3.73 11.91 3.71
C ARG A 82 3.80 10.46 4.21
N ALA A 83 2.75 9.99 4.90
CA ALA A 83 2.68 8.58 5.28
C ALA A 83 2.69 7.66 4.04
N LEU A 84 1.96 8.02 2.99
CA LEU A 84 1.96 7.29 1.72
C LEU A 84 3.32 7.33 1.00
N GLU A 85 4.13 8.39 1.17
CA GLU A 85 5.51 8.42 0.69
C GLU A 85 6.40 7.40 1.40
N GLU A 86 6.20 7.15 2.69
CA GLU A 86 6.92 6.10 3.41
C GLU A 86 6.47 4.69 2.98
N LEU A 87 5.18 4.51 2.67
CA LEU A 87 4.66 3.25 2.12
C LEU A 87 5.19 2.96 0.70
N GLU A 88 5.31 4.00 -0.14
CA GLU A 88 5.85 3.86 -1.51
C GLU A 88 7.26 3.23 -1.51
N LYS A 89 8.10 3.56 -0.51
CA LYS A 89 9.49 3.07 -0.42
C LYS A 89 9.59 1.57 -0.18
N LYS A 90 8.54 0.97 0.38
CA LYS A 90 8.48 -0.45 0.76
C LYS A 90 7.26 -1.16 0.14
N PHE A 91 6.81 -0.64 -1.00
CA PHE A 91 5.56 -1.07 -1.59
C PHE A 91 5.56 -2.56 -1.97
N ASP A 92 4.51 -3.24 -1.54
CA ASP A 92 4.14 -4.59 -1.96
C ASP A 92 2.60 -4.72 -1.86
N MET A 93 2.07 -5.93 -2.08
CA MET A 93 0.63 -6.16 -1.98
C MET A 93 0.10 -6.01 -0.55
N THR A 94 0.94 -6.20 0.48
CA THR A 94 0.54 -6.06 1.88
C THR A 94 0.23 -4.61 2.24
N VAL A 95 0.94 -3.65 1.62
CA VAL A 95 0.63 -2.21 1.72
C VAL A 95 -0.80 -1.92 1.25
N LEU A 96 -1.22 -2.51 0.14
CA LEU A 96 -2.59 -2.33 -0.37
C LEU A 96 -3.63 -3.01 0.53
N CYS A 97 -3.35 -4.21 1.03
CA CYS A 97 -4.21 -4.89 1.99
C CYS A 97 -4.41 -4.06 3.26
N GLU A 98 -3.34 -3.43 3.76
CA GLU A 98 -3.42 -2.58 4.94
C GLU A 98 -4.14 -1.26 4.67
N LEU A 99 -3.84 -0.60 3.55
CA LEU A 99 -4.52 0.63 3.15
C LEU A 99 -6.04 0.43 3.03
N PHE A 100 -6.46 -0.69 2.44
CA PHE A 100 -7.86 -1.02 2.18
C PHE A 100 -8.44 -2.03 3.18
N ASN A 101 -7.89 -2.12 4.39
CA ASN A 101 -8.44 -2.98 5.43
C ASN A 101 -9.88 -2.57 5.79
N GLU A 102 -10.67 -3.49 6.36
CA GLU A 102 -12.10 -3.27 6.62
C GLU A 102 -12.37 -2.02 7.47
N VAL A 103 -11.55 -1.77 8.49
CA VAL A 103 -11.68 -0.61 9.38
C VAL A 103 -11.45 0.70 8.62
N ASN A 104 -10.44 0.75 7.76
CA ASN A 104 -10.15 1.90 6.89
C ASN A 104 -11.28 2.11 5.88
N MET A 105 -11.81 1.04 5.29
CA MET A 105 -12.90 1.13 4.31
C MET A 105 -14.22 1.60 4.94
N GLU A 106 -14.50 1.20 6.19
CA GLU A 106 -15.65 1.69 6.96
C GLU A 106 -15.48 3.16 7.36
N LYS A 107 -14.29 3.53 7.85
CA LYS A 107 -14.00 4.91 8.28
C LYS A 107 -13.97 5.89 7.12
N TYR A 108 -13.39 5.48 5.98
CA TYR A 108 -13.11 6.34 4.83
C TYR A 108 -13.82 5.82 3.58
N PRO A 109 -15.15 5.97 3.48
CA PRO A 109 -15.92 5.42 2.36
C PRO A 109 -15.50 5.96 0.99
N ASN A 110 -14.84 7.12 0.93
CA ASN A 110 -14.28 7.66 -0.32
C ASN A 110 -13.12 6.81 -0.89
N LEU A 111 -12.52 5.91 -0.10
CA LEU A 111 -11.54 4.93 -0.60
C LEU A 111 -12.18 3.90 -1.54
N ASN A 112 -13.50 3.69 -1.51
CA ASN A 112 -14.17 2.67 -2.34
C ASN A 112 -13.99 2.86 -3.84
N LEU A 113 -13.94 4.11 -4.33
CA LEU A 113 -13.70 4.37 -5.75
C LEU A 113 -12.25 4.05 -6.12
N ILE A 114 -11.32 4.36 -5.21
CA ILE A 114 -9.89 4.15 -5.39
C ILE A 114 -9.57 2.66 -5.34
N ARG A 115 -10.10 1.90 -4.36
CA ARG A 115 -9.91 0.45 -4.25
C ARG A 115 -10.31 -0.28 -5.54
N ARG A 116 -11.45 0.07 -6.13
CA ARG A 116 -11.90 -0.49 -7.42
C ARG A 116 -10.92 -0.27 -8.56
N SER A 117 -10.17 0.83 -8.54
CA SER A 117 -9.13 1.07 -9.56
C SER A 117 -7.92 0.14 -9.44
N PHE A 118 -7.72 -0.52 -8.30
CA PHE A 118 -6.73 -1.59 -8.12
C PHE A 118 -7.28 -2.99 -8.46
N GLU A 119 -8.60 -3.16 -8.50
CA GLU A 119 -9.26 -4.43 -8.85
C GLU A 119 -9.33 -4.62 -10.39
N CYS A 120 -9.44 -3.53 -11.16
CA CYS A 120 -9.53 -3.55 -12.64
C CYS A 120 -8.17 -3.59 -13.37
N GLY A 121 -7.10 -4.06 -12.71
CA GLY A 121 -5.73 -4.06 -13.27
C GLY A 121 -5.34 -5.28 -14.11
N ASN A 122 -6.29 -6.15 -14.51
CA ASN A 122 -6.05 -7.28 -15.42
C ASN A 122 -6.44 -6.95 -16.85
#